data_AF-A0A928AVB9-F1
#
_entry.id   AF-A0A928AVB9-F1
#
_cell.length_a   1.000
_cell.length_b   1.000
_cell.length_c   1.000
_cell.angle_alpha   90.00
_cell.angle_beta   90.00
_cell.angle_gamma   90.00
#
_symmetry.space_group_name_H-M   'P 1'
#
loop_
_entity.id
_entity.type
_entity.pdbx_description
1 polymer ?
#
loop_
_entity_poly.entity_id
_entity_poly.type
_entity_poly.pdbx_seq_one_letter_code
_entity_poly.pdbx_strand_id
1 'polypeptide(L)'
;MKDYDKHIRTLDGAIAQAKAQLSFSAGDGKSLHNRGESIKHMAKIVMKEISSPNIIVNAIQAIEFPSEYEDMFGGNYNTMEIREEGRRTRYKQGVEAIITILQQERERLVKEQADEEQTRSKQMAKWTLIFSAIAAICAIISVVLAIF
;
A
#
# COMPACT_ATOMS: atom_id res chain seq x y z
N MET A 1 -10.69 8.01 13.57
CA MET A 1 -9.59 8.71 12.87
C MET A 1 -8.79 7.64 12.15
N LYS A 2 -8.55 7.75 10.84
CA LYS A 2 -7.71 6.78 10.12
C LYS A 2 -6.30 6.86 10.70
N ASP A 3 -5.72 5.70 11.02
CA ASP A 3 -4.33 5.61 11.50
C ASP A 3 -3.40 5.45 10.29
N TYR A 4 -3.16 6.56 9.59
CA TYR A 4 -2.34 6.58 8.37
C TYR A 4 -0.94 6.03 8.62
N ASP A 5 -0.30 6.39 9.74
CA ASP A 5 1.05 5.93 10.08
C ASP A 5 1.12 4.42 10.30
N LYS A 6 0.11 3.82 10.95
CA LYS A 6 0.02 2.37 11.04
C LYS A 6 -0.18 1.73 9.67
N HIS A 7 -1.13 2.22 8.88
CA HIS A 7 -1.45 1.62 7.57
C HIS A 7 -0.28 1.70 6.59
N ILE A 8 0.43 2.84 6.56
CA ILE A 8 1.62 3.04 5.72
C ILE A 8 2.74 2.07 6.16
N ARG A 9 2.96 1.89 7.46
CA ARG A 9 3.94 0.91 7.97
C ARG A 9 3.58 -0.53 7.61
N THR A 10 2.30 -0.90 7.69
CA THR A 10 1.82 -2.23 7.27
C THR A 10 2.11 -2.45 5.78
N LEU A 11 1.84 -1.45 4.93
CA LEU A 11 2.17 -1.50 3.50
C LEU A 11 3.68 -1.58 3.24
N ASP A 12 4.49 -0.80 3.95
CA ASP A 12 5.95 -0.84 3.83
C ASP A 12 6.52 -2.22 4.15
N GLY A 13 6.02 -2.87 5.22
CA GLY A 13 6.39 -4.24 5.57
C GLY A 13 6.00 -5.23 4.47
N ALA A 14 4.79 -5.13 3.94
CA ALA A 14 4.29 -5.98 2.86
C ALA A 14 5.11 -5.83 1.56
N ILE A 15 5.45 -4.59 1.19
CA ILE A 15 6.29 -4.28 0.02
C ILE A 15 7.68 -4.88 0.20
N ALA A 16 8.30 -4.72 1.37
CA ALA A 16 9.59 -5.29 1.67
C ALA A 16 9.57 -6.82 1.58
N GLN A 17 8.54 -7.45 2.14
CA GLN A 17 8.36 -8.90 2.09
C GLN A 17 8.17 -9.41 0.65
N ALA A 18 7.37 -8.73 -0.17
CA ALA A 18 7.18 -9.08 -1.57
C ALA A 18 8.47 -8.90 -2.39
N LYS A 19 9.22 -7.80 -2.19
CA LYS A 19 10.52 -7.56 -2.84
C LYS A 19 11.54 -8.65 -2.49
N ALA A 20 11.56 -9.12 -1.25
CA ALA A 20 12.45 -10.20 -0.83
C ALA A 20 12.21 -11.50 -1.62
N GLN A 21 11.02 -11.70 -2.18
CA GLN A 21 10.68 -12.87 -2.99
C GLN A 21 11.18 -12.76 -4.44
N LEU A 22 11.49 -11.55 -4.93
CA LEU A 22 12.11 -11.35 -6.24
C LEU A 22 13.60 -11.73 -6.24
N SER A 23 14.28 -11.56 -5.10
CA SER A 23 15.70 -11.90 -4.92
C SER A 23 15.96 -13.41 -4.81
N PHE A 24 14.91 -14.22 -4.82
CA PHE A 24 15.02 -15.67 -4.63
C PHE A 24 15.55 -16.35 -5.90
N SER A 25 16.70 -17.04 -5.80
CA SER A 25 17.20 -17.91 -6.86
C SER A 25 16.43 -19.24 -6.82
N ALA A 26 15.91 -19.67 -7.96
CA ALA A 26 14.96 -20.79 -8.07
C ALA A 26 15.62 -22.18 -7.95
N GLY A 27 16.48 -22.35 -6.94
CA GLY A 27 17.06 -23.63 -6.53
C GLY A 27 16.37 -24.29 -5.32
N ASP A 28 15.56 -23.55 -4.56
CA ASP A 28 14.83 -24.14 -3.43
C ASP A 28 13.51 -24.76 -3.92
N GLY A 29 13.38 -26.08 -3.81
CA GLY A 29 12.26 -26.91 -4.25
C GLY A 29 10.89 -26.65 -3.59
N LYS A 30 10.52 -25.38 -3.37
CA LYS A 30 9.14 -24.95 -3.13
C LYS A 30 8.57 -24.40 -4.43
N SER A 31 7.38 -24.86 -4.80
CA SER A 31 6.69 -24.41 -6.01
C SER A 31 6.57 -22.88 -6.07
N LEU A 32 6.91 -22.30 -7.22
CA LEU A 32 6.68 -20.88 -7.51
C LEU A 32 5.20 -20.51 -7.33
N HIS A 33 4.30 -21.46 -7.60
CA HIS A 33 2.87 -21.34 -7.33
C HIS A 33 2.59 -21.04 -5.86
N ASN A 34 3.03 -21.90 -4.94
CA ASN A 34 2.76 -21.79 -3.50
C ASN A 34 3.36 -20.51 -2.92
N ARG A 35 4.56 -20.15 -3.39
CA ARG A 35 5.19 -18.88 -3.01
C ARG A 35 4.38 -17.68 -3.49
N GLY A 36 3.95 -17.70 -4.75
CA GLY A 36 3.13 -16.66 -5.35
C GLY A 36 1.81 -16.50 -4.61
N GLU A 37 1.10 -17.60 -4.36
CA GLU A 37 -0.15 -17.61 -3.60
C GLU A 37 0.03 -17.12 -2.16
N SER A 38 1.16 -17.43 -1.51
CA SER A 38 1.48 -16.90 -0.19
C SER A 38 1.62 -15.37 -0.20
N ILE A 39 2.31 -14.80 -1.20
CA ILE A 39 2.46 -13.35 -1.36
C ILE A 39 1.12 -12.70 -1.68
N LYS A 40 0.32 -13.32 -2.56
CA LYS A 40 -1.04 -12.88 -2.89
C LYS A 40 -1.92 -12.83 -1.64
N HIS A 41 -1.88 -13.88 -0.83
CA HIS A 41 -2.66 -13.96 0.39
C HIS A 41 -2.28 -12.86 1.39
N MET A 42 -0.97 -12.67 1.60
CA MET A 42 -0.45 -11.58 2.44
C MET A 42 -0.90 -10.21 1.95
N ALA A 43 -0.76 -9.92 0.65
CA ALA A 43 -1.19 -8.66 0.07
C ALA A 43 -2.70 -8.43 0.22
N LYS A 44 -3.53 -9.47 0.08
CA LYS A 44 -4.98 -9.40 0.33
C LYS A 44 -5.31 -9.09 1.80
N ILE A 45 -4.62 -9.71 2.75
CA ILE A 45 -4.82 -9.41 4.18
C ILE A 45 -4.50 -7.95 4.46
N VAL A 46 -3.35 -7.47 3.97
CA VAL A 46 -2.90 -6.09 4.17
C VAL A 46 -3.92 -5.11 3.60
N MET A 47 -4.37 -5.32 2.36
CA MET A 47 -5.38 -4.47 1.73
C MET A 47 -6.71 -4.44 2.51
N LYS A 48 -7.14 -5.57 3.07
CA LYS A 48 -8.33 -5.62 3.93
C LYS A 48 -8.10 -4.90 5.25
N GLU A 49 -6.95 -5.08 5.88
CA GLU A 49 -6.60 -4.45 7.16
C GLU A 49 -6.63 -2.92 7.06
N ILE A 50 -6.06 -2.38 5.99
CA ILE A 50 -6.05 -0.92 5.76
C ILE A 50 -7.36 -0.39 5.18
N SER A 51 -8.39 -1.24 5.04
CA SER A 51 -9.69 -0.91 4.47
C SER A 51 -9.62 -0.38 3.03
N SER A 52 -8.76 -0.96 2.20
CA SER A 52 -8.68 -0.64 0.78
C SER A 52 -9.98 -0.99 0.05
N PRO A 53 -10.31 -0.29 -1.06
CA PRO A 53 -11.46 -0.62 -1.88
C PRO A 53 -11.43 -2.07 -2.38
N ASN A 54 -12.59 -2.74 -2.43
CA ASN A 54 -12.71 -4.12 -2.90
C ASN A 54 -12.15 -4.34 -4.31
N ILE A 55 -12.19 -3.32 -5.18
CA ILE A 55 -11.60 -3.39 -6.52
C ILE A 55 -10.08 -3.66 -6.47
N ILE A 56 -9.37 -3.13 -5.48
CA ILE A 56 -7.93 -3.37 -5.29
C ILE A 56 -7.67 -4.79 -4.79
N VAL A 57 -8.49 -5.28 -3.85
CA VAL A 57 -8.42 -6.66 -3.37
C VAL A 57 -8.68 -7.66 -4.51
N ASN A 58 -9.62 -7.34 -5.40
CA ASN A 58 -9.94 -8.15 -6.57
C ASN A 58 -8.82 -8.10 -7.62
N ALA A 59 -8.16 -6.96 -7.81
CA ALA A 59 -7.00 -6.85 -8.69
C ALA A 59 -5.86 -7.77 -8.25
N ILE A 60 -5.61 -7.88 -6.93
CA ILE A 60 -4.63 -8.84 -6.40
C ILE A 60 -5.10 -10.29 -6.60
N GLN A 61 -6.39 -10.55 -6.42
CA GLN A 61 -6.96 -11.90 -6.61
C GLN A 61 -6.79 -12.39 -8.06
N ALA A 62 -6.86 -11.50 -9.03
CA ALA A 62 -6.76 -11.80 -10.46
C ALA A 62 -5.32 -12.09 -10.93
N ILE A 63 -4.30 -11.87 -10.10
CA ILE A 63 -2.91 -12.18 -10.45
C ILE A 63 -2.72 -13.69 -10.43
N GLU A 64 -2.30 -14.29 -11.54
CA GLU A 64 -2.07 -15.73 -11.62
C GLU A 64 -0.59 -16.08 -11.44
N PHE A 65 -0.32 -17.17 -10.73
CA PHE A 65 1.03 -17.70 -10.54
C PHE A 65 1.17 -19.04 -11.24
N PRO A 66 2.33 -19.29 -11.89
CA PRO A 66 2.55 -20.46 -12.72
C PRO A 66 2.34 -21.74 -11.91
N SER A 67 1.50 -22.64 -12.39
CA SER A 67 1.28 -23.92 -11.74
C SER A 67 2.42 -24.91 -12.00
N GLU A 68 2.57 -25.90 -11.12
CA GLU A 68 3.52 -27.00 -11.33
C GLU A 68 3.04 -28.01 -12.37
N TYR A 69 1.73 -28.03 -12.63
CA TYR A 69 1.04 -29.04 -13.44
C TYR A 69 0.80 -28.59 -14.88
N GLU A 70 1.03 -27.31 -15.19
CA GLU A 70 0.87 -26.74 -16.54
C GLU A 70 1.66 -27.52 -17.61
N ASP A 71 2.73 -28.22 -17.23
CA ASP A 71 3.72 -28.76 -18.16
C ASP A 71 4.00 -30.27 -18.03
N MET A 72 3.15 -31.04 -17.32
CA MET A 72 3.39 -32.48 -17.07
C MET A 72 3.47 -33.37 -18.32
N PHE A 73 3.05 -32.90 -19.51
CA PHE A 73 2.84 -33.77 -20.69
C PHE A 73 3.76 -33.50 -21.89
N GLY A 74 4.72 -32.56 -21.82
CA GLY A 74 5.56 -32.21 -22.98
C GLY A 74 7.03 -32.59 -22.81
N GLY A 75 7.40 -33.85 -23.06
CA GLY A 75 8.77 -34.35 -22.88
C GLY A 75 9.78 -33.87 -23.94
N ASN A 76 10.67 -32.94 -23.56
CA ASN A 76 12.01 -32.76 -24.15
C ASN A 76 12.89 -31.91 -23.19
N TYR A 77 14.15 -32.28 -22.96
CA TYR A 77 15.03 -31.59 -21.99
C TYR A 77 15.29 -30.12 -22.38
N ASN A 78 15.48 -29.84 -23.67
CA ASN A 78 15.65 -28.46 -24.16
C ASN A 78 14.38 -27.60 -23.96
N THR A 79 13.20 -28.23 -23.89
CA THR A 79 11.96 -27.50 -23.56
C THR A 79 11.78 -27.30 -22.06
N MET A 80 12.46 -28.07 -21.20
CA MET A 80 12.35 -27.90 -19.75
C MET A 80 13.03 -26.61 -19.29
N GLU A 81 14.26 -26.33 -19.72
CA GLU A 81 14.99 -25.13 -19.29
C GLU A 81 14.27 -23.83 -19.71
N ILE A 82 13.81 -23.77 -20.96
CA ILE A 82 13.02 -22.64 -21.50
C ILE A 82 11.69 -22.49 -20.73
N ARG A 83 11.03 -23.60 -20.36
CA ARG A 83 9.80 -23.56 -19.55
C ARG A 83 10.05 -23.10 -18.13
N GLU A 84 11.12 -23.57 -17.50
CA GLU A 84 11.53 -23.11 -16.17
C GLU A 84 11.79 -21.60 -16.15
N GLU A 85 12.50 -21.09 -17.15
CA GLU A 85 12.74 -19.66 -17.31
C GLU A 85 11.44 -18.88 -17.57
N GLY A 86 10.53 -19.42 -18.37
CA GLY A 86 9.19 -18.86 -18.57
C GLY A 86 8.36 -18.82 -17.28
N ARG A 87 8.38 -19.88 -16.47
CA ARG A 87 7.71 -19.91 -15.15
C ARG A 87 8.33 -18.90 -14.19
N ARG A 88 9.65 -18.81 -14.13
CA ARG A 88 10.36 -17.80 -13.31
C ARG A 88 9.99 -16.38 -13.72
N THR A 89 9.88 -16.13 -15.02
CA THR A 89 9.47 -14.83 -15.56
C THR A 89 8.04 -14.49 -15.15
N ARG A 90 7.07 -15.39 -15.39
CA ARG A 90 5.67 -15.18 -14.98
C ARG A 90 5.53 -14.99 -13.47
N TYR A 91 6.28 -15.76 -12.67
CA TYR A 91 6.32 -15.59 -11.23
C TYR A 91 6.80 -14.18 -10.83
N LYS A 92 7.93 -13.73 -11.38
CA LYS A 92 8.47 -12.38 -11.13
C LYS A 92 7.46 -11.29 -11.50
N GLN A 93 6.85 -11.40 -12.68
CA GLN A 93 5.81 -10.47 -13.13
C GLN A 93 4.61 -10.42 -12.18
N GLY A 94 4.15 -11.58 -11.67
CA GLY A 94 3.09 -11.63 -10.69
C GLY A 94 3.46 -10.96 -9.36
N VAL A 95 4.68 -11.17 -8.87
CA VAL A 95 5.18 -10.51 -7.65
C VAL A 95 5.35 -9.00 -7.86
N GLU A 96 5.87 -8.56 -9.01
CA GLU A 96 6.01 -7.15 -9.38
C GLU A 96 4.66 -6.43 -9.48
N ALA A 97 3.63 -7.10 -10.03
CA ALA A 97 2.27 -6.58 -10.06
C ALA A 97 1.71 -6.36 -8.64
N ILE A 98 1.93 -7.32 -7.72
CA ILE A 98 1.53 -7.15 -6.31
C ILE A 98 2.27 -5.96 -5.67
N ILE A 99 3.58 -5.85 -5.87
CA ILE A 99 4.39 -4.74 -5.34
C ILE A 99 3.84 -3.40 -5.84
N THR A 100 3.54 -3.31 -7.13
CA THR A 100 2.99 -2.09 -7.75
C THR A 100 1.67 -1.70 -7.11
N ILE A 101 0.75 -2.65 -6.91
CA ILE A 101 -0.55 -2.39 -6.26
C ILE A 101 -0.34 -1.89 -4.81
N LEU A 102 0.54 -2.54 -4.04
CA LEU A 102 0.85 -2.12 -2.67
C LEU A 102 1.45 -0.70 -2.63
N GLN A 103 2.34 -0.37 -3.58
CA GLN A 103 2.95 0.96 -3.68
C GLN A 103 1.94 2.03 -4.04
N GLN A 104 1.05 1.78 -5.01
CA GLN A 104 -0.01 2.71 -5.39
C GLN A 104 -0.93 3.01 -4.20
N GLU A 105 -1.30 1.99 -3.43
CA GLU A 105 -2.15 2.18 -2.27
C GLU A 105 -1.43 2.94 -1.14
N ARG A 106 -0.14 2.70 -0.96
CA ARG A 106 0.70 3.48 -0.05
C ARG A 106 0.74 4.96 -0.44
N GLU A 107 0.98 5.24 -1.72
CA GLU A 107 0.99 6.61 -2.24
C GLU A 107 -0.37 7.31 -2.07
N ARG A 108 -1.48 6.59 -2.27
CA ARG A 108 -2.83 7.09 -2.01
C ARG A 108 -2.97 7.51 -0.54
N LEU A 109 -2.58 6.67 0.40
CA LEU A 109 -2.67 6.97 1.84
C LEU A 109 -1.78 8.14 2.27
N VAL A 110 -0.56 8.24 1.73
CA VAL A 110 0.35 9.38 2.00
C VAL A 110 -0.26 10.69 1.51
N LYS A 111 -0.89 10.69 0.32
CA LYS A 111 -1.58 11.88 -0.20
C LYS A 111 -2.79 12.25 0.65
N GLU A 112 -3.62 11.27 1.04
CA GLU A 112 -4.77 11.50 1.93
C GLU A 112 -4.34 12.10 3.28
N GLN A 113 -3.26 11.59 3.88
CA GLN A 113 -2.71 12.11 5.13
C GLN A 113 -2.27 13.58 4.98
N ALA A 114 -1.54 13.90 3.91
CA ALA A 114 -1.07 15.27 3.64
C ALA A 114 -2.24 16.24 3.40
N ASP A 115 -3.27 15.82 2.66
CA ASP A 115 -4.45 16.64 2.39
C ASP A 115 -5.30 16.86 3.66
N GLU A 116 -5.43 15.86 4.52
CA GLU A 116 -6.09 16.00 5.83
C GLU A 116 -5.34 16.96 6.75
N GLU A 117 -4.00 16.90 6.78
CA GLU A 117 -3.18 17.82 7.56
C GLU A 117 -3.25 19.26 7.02
N GLN A 118 -3.25 19.41 5.69
CA GLN A 118 -3.39 20.72 5.05
C GLN A 118 -4.78 21.33 5.29
N THR A 119 -5.85 20.54 5.22
CA THR A 119 -7.20 21.02 5.50
C THR A 119 -7.38 21.38 6.97
N ARG A 120 -6.84 20.58 7.89
CA ARG A 120 -6.82 20.88 9.33
C ARG A 120 -6.05 22.16 9.63
N SER A 121 -4.85 22.34 9.08
CA SER A 121 -4.06 23.55 9.29
C SER A 121 -4.78 24.80 8.76
N LYS A 122 -5.43 24.73 7.59
CA LYS A 122 -6.28 25.81 7.07
C LYS A 122 -7.48 26.11 7.98
N GLN A 123 -8.14 25.09 8.52
CA GLN A 123 -9.24 25.28 9.48
C GLN A 123 -8.74 25.92 10.78
N MET A 124 -7.63 25.43 11.35
CA MET A 124 -7.02 26.01 12.55
C MET A 124 -6.61 27.46 12.33
N ALA A 125 -6.02 27.80 11.18
CA ALA A 125 -5.68 29.19 10.84
C ALA A 125 -6.92 30.11 10.81
N LYS A 126 -8.05 29.63 10.25
CA LYS A 126 -9.32 30.38 10.30
C LYS A 126 -9.81 30.60 11.73
N TRP A 127 -9.79 29.57 12.57
CA TRP A 127 -10.18 29.70 13.98
C TRP A 127 -9.25 30.62 14.76
N THR A 128 -7.94 30.54 14.57
CA THR A 128 -6.95 31.44 15.20
C THR A 128 -7.22 32.90 14.83
N LEU A 129 -7.54 33.19 13.56
CA LEU A 129 -7.90 34.54 13.14
C LEU A 129 -9.18 35.03 13.83
N ILE A 130 -10.22 34.20 13.91
CA ILE A 130 -11.46 34.54 14.61
C ILE A 130 -11.19 34.82 16.09
N PHE A 131 -10.45 33.94 16.78
CA PHE A 131 -10.11 34.14 18.19
C PHE A 131 -9.27 35.40 18.42
N SER A 132 -8.32 35.72 17.54
CA SER A 132 -7.53 36.95 17.63
C SER A 132 -8.39 38.21 17.46
N ALA A 133 -9.38 38.18 16.56
CA ALA A 133 -10.28 39.31 16.33
C ALA A 133 -11.19 39.55 17.55
N ILE A 134 -11.73 38.48 18.15
CA ILE A 134 -12.53 38.55 19.38
C ILE A 134 -11.68 39.11 20.53
N ALA A 135 -10.45 38.60 20.71
CA ALA A 135 -9.56 39.06 21.77
C ALA A 135 -9.23 40.56 21.65
N ALA A 136 -9.00 41.06 20.44
CA ALA A 136 -8.74 42.48 20.19
C ALA A 136 -9.95 43.36 20.56
N ILE A 137 -11.17 42.94 20.22
CA ILE A 137 -12.40 43.67 20.59
C ILE A 137 -12.57 43.71 22.12
N CYS A 138 -12.37 42.58 22.80
CA CYS A 138 -12.44 42.51 24.27
C CYS A 138 -11.40 43.42 24.95
N ALA A 139 -10.18 43.49 24.41
CA ALA A 139 -9.14 44.37 24.93
C ALA A 139 -9.53 45.86 24.81
N ILE A 140 -10.09 46.28 23.67
CA ILE A 140 -10.55 47.66 23.47
C ILE A 140 -11.65 48.03 24.46
N ILE A 141 -12.66 47.15 24.62
CA ILE A 141 -13.77 47.36 25.58
C ILE A 141 -13.23 47.49 27.01
N SER A 142 -12.27 46.65 27.38
CA SER A 142 -11.67 46.68 28.72
C SER A 142 -10.91 47.98 29.00
N VAL A 143 -10.21 48.52 27.99
CA VAL A 143 -9.52 49.82 28.11
C VAL A 143 -10.52 50.97 28.23
N VAL A 144 -11.60 50.97 27.45
CA VAL A 144 -12.64 52.01 27.53
C VAL A 144 -13.31 52.01 28.91
N LEU A 145 -13.63 50.82 29.45
CA LEU A 145 -14.20 50.66 30.79
C LEU A 145 -13.23 51.05 31.92
N ALA A 146 -11.92 51.00 31.70
CA ALA A 146 -10.94 51.41 32.70
C ALA A 146 -10.69 52.93 32.72
N ILE A 147 -11.07 53.65 31.67
CA ILE A 147 -10.88 55.11 31.53
C ILE A 147 -12.13 55.89 31.99
N PHE A 148 -13.31 55.27 31.97
CA PHE A 148 -14.57 55.81 32.49
C PHE A 148 -14.80 55.42 33.95
#